data_AF-A0A9W2Z8H1-F1
#
_entry.id   AF-A0A9W2Z8H1-F1
#
_cell.length_a   1.000
_cell.length_b   1.000
_cell.length_c   1.000
_cell.angle_alpha   90.00
_cell.angle_beta   90.00
_cell.angle_gamma   90.00
#
_symmetry.space_group_name_H-M   'P 1'
#
loop_
_entity.id
_entity.type
_entity.pdbx_description
1 polymer ?
#
loop_
_entity_poly.entity_id
_entity_poly.type
_entity_poly.pdbx_seq_one_letter_code
_entity_poly.pdbx_strand_id
1 'polypeptide(L)'
;MSAVSALLYMHQYQAQSSGSRGKHILLCYMLSAGMQAVIVLMALPNFVFLLSLIMYCTSMLYRCYKNKSFVHQYIAGTAKSHQVDHVRWVFKKSKDSVYQASLLKTQQKSFVGQMNTSRVLKFVAVLTFFKYPTKIVCIILVQLVATYMLSLLIISPFIWINEIIDTKLFSNETKQASFFIDVNIVLRIPPNNSEEVKVINSQIEIAENSSLVISIQVCYGFALAITILQTLFNIGMFVKNYRYHMLKLYQGDKHFIRDFTFSSCSNLASSVGCAGYLLIFTVWSFFLTLIAILLILSIGGLIIFPFLDNITSLVEKVAIILSVPILGLIFYYAMYFSAKFFLLHRKIHTSDKDLPLLVDNRKVFEFLNYLFLYFGMTSGIFSCLRRFIFSALFGYFALGRLDKSIYSRDLQKFDGAYGTYVAMLRVDNAHNNPSMRLFAHLLWSGVLVTRLRDSGGNNKEITHLTNTLNHTKNGPGSIRGPAAICNVCDVVDQKSRQARTRWFLAYTLIRNPQLRADRRDGKCVPNHEDNLEGINLHFLNHQFDYSTLA
;
A
#
# COMPACT_ATOMS: atom_id res chain seq x y z
N MET A 1 -26.53 8.07 12.85
CA MET A 1 -27.37 8.29 14.04
C MET A 1 -28.76 7.66 13.92
N SER A 2 -29.44 7.68 12.76
CA SER A 2 -30.78 7.08 12.62
C SER A 2 -30.85 5.56 12.85
N ALA A 3 -29.85 4.78 12.41
CA ALA A 3 -29.80 3.34 12.65
C ALA A 3 -29.59 2.96 14.13
N VAL A 4 -28.88 3.82 14.88
CA VAL A 4 -28.63 3.63 16.33
C VAL A 4 -29.87 3.99 17.14
N SER A 5 -30.61 5.04 16.75
CA SER A 5 -31.92 5.34 17.34
C SER A 5 -32.96 4.25 17.05
N ALA A 6 -32.94 3.63 15.87
CA ALA A 6 -33.84 2.52 15.55
C ALA A 6 -33.55 1.27 16.40
N LEU A 7 -32.28 0.97 16.67
CA LEU A 7 -31.88 -0.12 17.57
C LEU A 7 -32.27 0.16 19.03
N LEU A 8 -32.15 1.41 19.49
CA LEU A 8 -32.59 1.81 20.83
C LEU A 8 -34.12 1.74 21.00
N TYR A 9 -34.88 2.09 19.96
CA TYR A 9 -36.34 2.05 20.00
C TYR A 9 -36.90 0.61 20.03
N MET A 10 -36.28 -0.31 19.27
CA MET A 10 -36.64 -1.73 19.31
C MET A 10 -36.33 -2.37 20.66
N HIS A 11 -35.28 -1.91 21.35
CA HIS A 11 -34.86 -2.42 22.66
C HIS A 11 -35.82 -1.98 23.81
N GLN A 12 -36.48 -0.83 23.70
CA GLN A 12 -37.48 -0.40 24.69
C GLN A 12 -38.78 -1.20 24.61
N TYR A 13 -39.17 -1.65 23.42
CA TYR A 13 -40.44 -2.35 23.23
C TYR A 13 -40.42 -3.80 23.75
N GLN A 14 -39.28 -4.49 23.69
CA GLN A 14 -39.15 -5.88 24.19
C GLN A 14 -39.06 -6.00 25.71
N ALA A 15 -38.66 -4.95 26.43
CA ALA A 15 -38.50 -4.98 27.89
C ALA A 15 -39.84 -5.04 28.66
N GLN A 16 -40.96 -4.74 28.00
CA GLN A 16 -42.26 -4.58 28.66
C GLN A 16 -43.16 -5.83 28.64
N SER A 17 -42.82 -6.89 27.89
CA SER A 17 -43.80 -7.96 27.56
C SER A 17 -43.57 -9.38 28.12
N SER A 18 -42.63 -9.67 29.03
CA SER A 18 -42.52 -11.06 29.54
C SER A 18 -42.16 -11.20 31.03
N GLY A 19 -43.07 -11.82 31.77
CA GLY A 19 -43.00 -12.08 33.21
C GLY A 19 -42.22 -13.34 33.59
N SER A 20 -40.91 -13.37 33.33
CA SER A 20 -39.98 -14.37 33.90
C SER A 20 -38.72 -13.66 34.43
N ARG A 21 -38.81 -13.14 35.66
CA ARG A 21 -38.00 -12.00 36.14
C ARG A 21 -36.60 -12.32 36.68
N GLY A 22 -36.16 -13.57 36.79
CA GLY A 22 -34.83 -13.88 37.36
C GLY A 22 -33.70 -13.96 36.34
N LYS A 23 -33.88 -14.83 35.33
CA LYS A 23 -32.83 -15.16 34.35
C LYS A 23 -32.73 -14.15 33.20
N HIS A 24 -33.85 -13.51 32.83
CA HIS A 24 -33.86 -12.48 31.79
C HIS A 24 -33.16 -11.16 32.21
N ILE A 25 -33.15 -10.83 33.50
CA ILE A 25 -32.52 -9.60 33.99
C ILE A 25 -30.99 -9.72 33.89
N LEU A 26 -30.41 -10.85 34.29
CA LEU A 26 -28.96 -11.08 34.16
C LEU A 26 -28.54 -11.12 32.69
N LEU A 27 -29.35 -11.73 31.81
CA LEU A 27 -29.13 -11.78 30.36
C LEU A 27 -29.14 -10.39 29.73
N CYS A 28 -30.13 -9.55 30.06
CA CYS A 28 -30.18 -8.16 29.59
C CYS A 28 -28.99 -7.34 30.09
N TYR A 29 -28.48 -7.61 31.30
CA TYR A 29 -27.29 -6.95 31.82
C TYR A 29 -26.01 -7.37 31.06
N MET A 30 -25.83 -8.65 30.72
CA MET A 30 -24.68 -9.10 29.93
C MET A 30 -24.71 -8.60 28.48
N LEU A 31 -25.89 -8.66 27.83
CA LEU A 31 -26.14 -8.04 26.53
C LEU A 31 -25.86 -6.52 26.56
N SER A 32 -26.15 -5.85 27.68
CA SER A 32 -25.84 -4.42 27.84
C SER A 32 -24.33 -4.17 27.97
N ALA A 33 -23.58 -5.03 28.66
CA ALA A 33 -22.16 -4.84 28.92
C ALA A 33 -21.30 -5.00 27.65
N GLY A 34 -21.60 -6.01 26.82
CA GLY A 34 -20.91 -6.21 25.54
C GLY A 34 -21.14 -5.04 24.57
N MET A 35 -22.39 -4.58 24.45
CA MET A 35 -22.73 -3.43 23.61
C MET A 35 -22.16 -2.11 24.16
N GLN A 36 -22.13 -1.92 25.47
CA GLN A 36 -21.47 -0.78 26.11
C GLN A 36 -19.96 -0.78 25.82
N ALA A 37 -19.29 -1.92 25.89
CA ALA A 37 -17.87 -2.05 25.57
C ALA A 37 -17.59 -1.67 24.10
N VAL A 38 -18.43 -2.09 23.16
CA VAL A 38 -18.30 -1.72 21.74
C VAL A 38 -18.47 -0.21 21.54
N ILE A 39 -19.44 0.43 22.22
CA ILE A 39 -19.64 1.88 22.13
C ILE A 39 -18.40 2.63 22.62
N VAL A 40 -17.79 2.18 23.72
CA VAL A 40 -16.53 2.76 24.24
C VAL A 40 -15.39 2.56 23.24
N LEU A 41 -15.26 1.37 22.64
CA LEU A 41 -14.25 1.08 21.63
C LEU A 41 -14.42 1.92 20.36
N MET A 42 -15.66 2.22 19.94
CA MET A 42 -15.93 3.13 18.82
C MET A 42 -15.53 4.58 19.12
N ALA A 43 -15.64 5.02 20.38
CA ALA A 43 -15.23 6.36 20.80
C ALA A 43 -13.70 6.51 20.96
N LEU A 44 -12.97 5.40 21.05
CA LEU A 44 -11.54 5.38 21.38
C LEU A 44 -10.66 6.19 20.42
N PRO A 45 -10.78 6.11 19.08
CA PRO A 45 -9.96 6.93 18.18
C PRO A 45 -10.18 8.43 18.39
N ASN A 46 -11.43 8.86 18.57
CA ASN A 46 -11.76 10.27 18.80
C ASN A 46 -11.14 10.78 20.10
N PHE A 47 -11.23 9.98 21.17
CA PHE A 47 -10.61 10.29 22.45
C PHE A 47 -9.08 10.43 22.33
N VAL A 48 -8.42 9.47 21.66
CA VAL A 48 -6.97 9.50 21.45
C VAL A 48 -6.53 10.71 20.63
N PHE A 49 -7.29 11.08 19.59
CA PHE A 49 -6.97 12.27 18.78
C PHE A 49 -7.16 13.57 19.56
N LEU A 50 -8.21 13.70 20.36
CA LEU A 50 -8.43 14.86 21.22
C LEU A 50 -7.35 14.98 22.30
N LEU A 51 -6.98 13.86 22.93
CA LEU A 51 -5.90 13.83 23.92
C LEU A 51 -4.56 14.23 23.27
N SER A 52 -4.27 13.71 22.07
CA SER A 52 -3.07 14.06 21.32
C SER A 52 -3.04 15.55 20.95
N LEU A 53 -4.19 16.13 20.60
CA LEU A 53 -4.34 17.56 20.32
C LEU A 53 -4.10 18.40 21.57
N ILE A 54 -4.68 18.02 22.71
CA ILE A 54 -4.46 18.70 24.00
C ILE A 54 -2.98 18.67 24.36
N MET A 55 -2.34 17.50 24.28
CA MET A 55 -0.91 17.33 24.56
C MET A 55 -0.03 18.15 23.59
N TYR A 56 -0.42 18.25 22.32
CA TYR A 56 0.28 19.09 21.35
C TYR A 56 0.14 20.57 21.68
N CYS A 57 -1.07 21.04 21.98
CA CYS A 57 -1.35 22.43 22.34
C CYS A 57 -0.60 22.84 23.61
N THR A 58 -0.60 22.00 24.66
CA THR A 58 0.14 22.26 25.91
C THR A 58 1.66 22.25 25.67
N SER A 59 2.16 21.31 24.86
CA SER A 59 3.59 21.28 24.48
C SER A 59 4.01 22.52 23.70
N MET A 60 3.18 22.99 22.76
CA MET A 60 3.44 24.20 22.00
C MET A 60 3.38 25.45 22.90
N LEU A 61 2.42 25.52 23.84
CA LEU A 61 2.31 26.61 24.79
C LEU A 61 3.53 26.66 25.74
N TYR A 62 3.98 25.51 26.24
CA TYR A 62 5.21 25.40 27.02
C TYR A 62 6.45 25.83 26.23
N ARG A 63 6.53 25.47 24.94
CA ARG A 63 7.62 25.93 24.06
C ARG A 63 7.59 27.43 23.81
N CYS A 64 6.41 28.02 23.62
CA CYS A 64 6.25 29.47 23.48
C CYS A 64 6.68 30.18 24.76
N TYR A 65 6.28 29.68 25.93
CA TYR A 65 6.70 30.20 27.23
C TYR A 65 8.22 30.15 27.39
N LYS A 66 8.84 28.99 27.12
CA LYS A 66 10.30 28.80 27.25
C LYS A 66 11.10 29.66 26.28
N ASN A 67 10.66 29.78 25.03
CA ASN A 67 11.41 30.48 24.00
C ASN A 67 11.08 31.98 23.90
N LYS A 68 10.15 32.49 24.74
CA LYS A 68 9.64 33.88 24.70
C LYS A 68 9.30 34.36 23.27
N SER A 69 8.90 33.44 22.42
CA SER A 69 8.61 33.64 21.02
C SER A 69 7.24 33.03 20.80
N PHE A 70 6.25 33.89 20.61
CA PHE A 70 5.01 33.50 19.97
C PHE A 70 5.34 33.27 18.49
N VAL A 71 4.83 32.19 17.94
CA VAL A 71 4.97 31.82 16.53
C VAL A 71 6.32 31.17 16.20
N HIS A 72 6.22 29.91 15.80
CA HIS A 72 7.16 29.30 14.87
C HIS A 72 7.17 30.21 13.65
N GLN A 73 8.07 31.20 13.59
CA GLN A 73 8.25 32.04 12.43
C GLN A 73 8.75 31.08 11.35
N TYR A 74 7.80 30.48 10.62
CA TYR A 74 8.07 29.68 9.45
C TYR A 74 8.60 30.69 8.46
N ILE A 75 9.91 30.91 8.49
CA ILE A 75 10.58 31.70 7.48
C ILE A 75 10.38 30.90 6.21
N ALA A 76 9.41 31.34 5.42
CA ALA A 76 9.13 30.82 4.11
C ALA A 76 10.45 30.84 3.33
N GLY A 77 10.91 29.67 2.90
CA GLY A 77 12.21 29.55 2.25
C GLY A 77 13.38 29.20 3.17
N THR A 78 13.18 28.38 4.22
CA THR A 78 14.27 27.65 4.91
C THR A 78 14.42 26.23 4.35
N ALA A 79 15.65 25.82 4.06
CA ALA A 79 15.96 24.49 3.52
C ALA A 79 15.82 23.45 4.62
N LYS A 80 14.98 22.45 4.41
CA LYS A 80 14.83 21.34 5.36
C LYS A 80 16.04 20.42 5.24
N SER A 81 16.58 19.91 6.35
CA SER A 81 17.83 19.10 6.30
C SER A 81 17.75 17.91 5.33
N HIS A 82 16.59 17.22 5.28
CA HIS A 82 16.41 16.11 4.34
C HIS A 82 16.57 16.48 2.86
N GLN A 83 16.30 17.74 2.47
CA GLN A 83 16.51 18.22 1.10
C GLN A 83 18.00 18.35 0.79
N VAL A 84 18.77 18.85 1.75
CA VAL A 84 20.23 18.92 1.67
C VAL A 84 20.82 17.52 1.61
N ASP A 85 20.35 16.62 2.47
CA ASP A 85 20.80 15.23 2.52
C ASP A 85 20.47 14.48 1.22
N HIS A 86 19.31 14.77 0.61
CA HIS A 86 18.94 14.22 -0.71
C HIS A 86 19.93 14.64 -1.78
N VAL A 87 20.24 15.93 -1.90
CA VAL A 87 21.15 16.43 -2.94
C VAL A 87 22.58 15.94 -2.69
N ARG A 88 23.05 15.95 -1.43
CA ARG A 88 24.34 15.34 -1.04
C ARG A 88 24.39 13.86 -1.40
N TRP A 89 23.30 13.13 -1.16
CA TRP A 89 23.19 11.73 -1.53
C TRP A 89 23.25 11.52 -3.04
N VAL A 90 22.58 12.35 -3.85
CA VAL A 90 22.66 12.28 -5.33
C VAL A 90 24.11 12.47 -5.81
N PHE A 91 24.80 13.49 -5.32
CA PHE A 91 26.20 13.76 -5.67
C PHE A 91 27.17 12.69 -5.13
N LYS A 92 26.89 12.09 -3.97
CA LYS A 92 27.69 10.98 -3.42
C LYS A 92 27.46 9.68 -4.20
N LYS A 93 26.21 9.34 -4.49
CA LYS A 93 25.84 8.16 -5.29
C LYS A 93 26.49 8.20 -6.68
N SER A 94 26.57 9.37 -7.30
CA SER A 94 27.27 9.53 -8.58
C SER A 94 28.76 9.10 -8.51
N LYS A 95 29.42 9.27 -7.36
CA LYS A 95 30.79 8.79 -7.14
C LYS A 95 30.84 7.29 -6.92
N ASP A 96 29.91 6.76 -6.11
CA ASP A 96 29.87 5.34 -5.76
C ASP A 96 29.39 4.46 -6.92
N SER A 97 28.50 4.94 -7.80
CA SER A 97 28.01 4.18 -8.95
C SER A 97 29.08 3.94 -10.02
N VAL A 98 30.02 4.88 -10.18
CA VAL A 98 31.19 4.70 -11.06
C VAL A 98 32.11 3.60 -10.52
N TYR A 99 32.24 3.49 -9.18
CA TYR A 99 33.04 2.46 -8.51
C TYR A 99 32.31 1.11 -8.39
N GLN A 100 30.98 1.10 -8.24
CA GLN A 100 30.19 -0.13 -8.24
C GLN A 100 29.96 -0.69 -9.64
N ALA A 101 29.89 0.14 -10.68
CA ALA A 101 29.79 -0.33 -12.06
C ALA A 101 31.07 -1.08 -12.49
N SER A 102 32.24 -0.73 -11.97
CA SER A 102 33.47 -1.50 -12.17
C SER A 102 33.52 -2.78 -11.32
N LEU A 103 32.92 -2.79 -10.12
CA LEU A 103 32.88 -3.96 -9.23
C LEU A 103 31.78 -4.99 -9.60
N LEU A 104 30.65 -4.54 -10.19
CA LEU A 104 29.51 -5.38 -10.59
C LEU A 104 29.78 -6.23 -11.84
N LYS A 105 30.92 -6.02 -12.51
CA LYS A 105 31.38 -6.93 -13.58
C LYS A 105 31.76 -8.32 -13.05
N THR A 106 31.87 -8.50 -11.72
CA THR A 106 32.54 -9.69 -11.14
C THR A 106 31.69 -10.59 -10.25
N GLN A 107 30.45 -10.24 -9.82
CA GLN A 107 29.69 -11.15 -8.93
C GLN A 107 28.17 -11.15 -9.15
N GLN A 108 27.66 -12.28 -9.64
CA GLN A 108 26.25 -12.62 -9.65
C GLN A 108 25.87 -13.23 -8.28
N LYS A 109 25.15 -12.48 -7.44
CA LYS A 109 24.70 -12.96 -6.12
C LYS A 109 23.39 -13.77 -6.22
N SER A 110 23.25 -14.79 -5.38
CA SER A 110 22.06 -15.64 -5.27
C SER A 110 20.80 -14.85 -4.89
N PHE A 111 19.63 -15.38 -5.25
CA PHE A 111 18.31 -14.78 -5.02
C PHE A 111 18.06 -14.37 -3.56
N VAL A 112 18.47 -15.20 -2.59
CA VAL A 112 18.35 -14.89 -1.14
C VAL A 112 19.30 -13.75 -0.74
N GLY A 113 20.50 -13.70 -1.31
CA GLY A 113 21.43 -12.59 -1.13
C GLY A 113 20.90 -11.28 -1.74
N GLN A 114 20.20 -11.34 -2.87
CA GLN A 114 19.50 -10.18 -3.45
C GLN A 114 18.32 -9.74 -2.57
N MET A 115 17.57 -10.68 -1.98
CA MET A 115 16.42 -10.41 -1.12
C MET A 115 16.84 -9.71 0.19
N ASN A 116 17.92 -10.17 0.82
CA ASN A 116 18.42 -9.61 2.09
C ASN A 116 19.17 -8.26 1.91
N THR A 117 19.79 -8.06 0.75
CA THR A 117 20.48 -6.79 0.40
C THR A 117 19.51 -5.74 -0.18
N SER A 118 18.35 -6.17 -0.69
CA SER A 118 17.39 -5.28 -1.35
C SER A 118 16.69 -4.35 -0.34
N ARG A 119 17.10 -3.08 -0.35
CA ARG A 119 16.38 -1.98 0.33
C ARG A 119 14.93 -1.81 -0.14
N VAL A 120 14.55 -2.48 -1.24
CA VAL A 120 13.21 -2.45 -1.85
C VAL A 120 12.22 -3.34 -1.09
N LEU A 121 12.68 -4.35 -0.33
CA LEU A 121 11.80 -5.26 0.44
C LEU A 121 11.57 -4.84 1.89
N LYS A 122 12.39 -3.95 2.45
CA LYS A 122 12.14 -3.39 3.79
C LYS A 122 10.96 -2.42 3.74
N PHE A 123 9.81 -2.85 4.27
CA PHE A 123 8.61 -2.02 4.47
C PHE A 123 8.96 -0.69 5.16
N VAL A 124 9.91 -0.72 6.10
CA VAL A 124 10.35 0.43 6.90
C VAL A 124 11.86 0.67 6.76
N ALA A 125 12.37 0.85 5.53
CA ALA A 125 13.69 1.45 5.37
C ALA A 125 13.60 2.95 5.70
N VAL A 126 14.18 3.39 6.82
CA VAL A 126 14.26 4.82 7.14
C VAL A 126 15.31 5.45 6.22
N LEU A 127 14.86 6.15 5.19
CA LEU A 127 15.73 6.96 4.33
C LEU A 127 15.80 8.36 4.95
N THR A 128 16.97 8.75 5.46
CA THR A 128 17.19 10.07 6.07
C THR A 128 16.88 11.23 5.11
N PHE A 129 17.00 10.99 3.81
CA PHE A 129 16.81 11.97 2.74
C PHE A 129 15.40 12.01 2.14
N PHE A 130 14.45 11.16 2.56
CA PHE A 130 13.08 11.16 2.05
C PHE A 130 12.08 11.37 3.18
N LYS A 131 11.21 12.37 3.02
CA LYS A 131 10.10 12.64 3.94
C LYS A 131 8.78 12.54 3.20
N TYR A 132 7.84 11.79 3.76
CA TYR A 132 6.48 11.72 3.23
C TYR A 132 5.79 13.08 3.35
N PRO A 133 5.04 13.52 2.33
CA PRO A 133 4.18 14.70 2.46
C PRO A 133 3.13 14.48 3.56
N THR A 134 2.77 15.56 4.25
CA THR A 134 1.76 15.54 5.34
C THR A 134 0.44 14.96 4.84
N LYS A 135 0.02 15.33 3.63
CA LYS A 135 -1.16 14.78 2.96
C LYS A 135 -1.19 13.25 2.98
N ILE A 136 -0.10 12.59 2.59
CA ILE A 136 -0.02 11.12 2.52
C ILE A 136 -0.08 10.50 3.92
N VAL A 137 0.62 11.09 4.89
CA VAL A 137 0.57 10.64 6.29
C VAL A 137 -0.86 10.73 6.85
N CYS A 138 -1.57 11.84 6.58
CA CYS A 138 -2.96 12.00 6.98
C CYS A 138 -3.86 10.96 6.31
N ILE A 139 -3.72 10.70 5.01
CA ILE A 139 -4.56 9.72 4.32
C ILE A 139 -4.37 8.32 4.92
N ILE A 140 -3.13 7.90 5.17
CA ILE A 140 -2.83 6.59 5.79
C ILE A 140 -3.48 6.50 7.17
N LEU A 141 -3.35 7.54 7.99
CA LEU A 141 -3.95 7.57 9.33
C LEU A 141 -5.48 7.46 9.26
N VAL A 142 -6.12 8.20 8.35
CA VAL A 142 -7.57 8.12 8.16
C VAL A 142 -7.99 6.75 7.62
N GLN A 143 -7.22 6.12 6.73
CA GLN A 143 -7.47 4.74 6.27
C GLN A 143 -7.39 3.73 7.42
N LEU A 144 -6.40 3.86 8.32
CA LEU A 144 -6.27 2.99 9.50
C LEU A 144 -7.46 3.16 10.45
N VAL A 145 -7.87 4.39 10.71
CA VAL A 145 -9.06 4.69 11.54
C VAL A 145 -10.33 4.15 10.87
N ALA A 146 -10.50 4.35 9.57
CA ALA A 146 -11.65 3.83 8.83
C ALA A 146 -11.71 2.31 8.88
N THR A 147 -10.57 1.63 8.71
CA THR A 147 -10.46 0.17 8.80
C THR A 147 -10.82 -0.33 10.21
N TYR A 148 -10.36 0.36 11.25
CA TYR A 148 -10.72 0.07 12.64
C TYR A 148 -12.22 0.24 12.89
N MET A 149 -12.79 1.39 12.52
CA MET A 149 -14.22 1.67 12.73
C MET A 149 -15.11 0.67 11.97
N LEU A 150 -14.71 0.32 10.75
CA LEU A 150 -15.45 -0.63 9.92
C LEU A 150 -15.34 -2.06 10.48
N SER A 151 -14.17 -2.46 11.01
CA SER A 151 -14.04 -3.75 11.69
C SER A 151 -14.94 -3.86 12.93
N LEU A 152 -15.00 -2.81 13.76
CA LEU A 152 -15.88 -2.78 14.93
C LEU A 152 -17.36 -2.78 14.55
N LEU A 153 -17.73 -2.04 13.50
CA LEU A 153 -19.10 -1.99 13.00
C LEU A 153 -19.61 -3.38 12.60
N ILE A 154 -18.73 -4.23 12.07
CA ILE A 154 -19.06 -5.57 11.60
C ILE A 154 -18.98 -6.60 12.75
N ILE A 155 -18.04 -6.44 13.69
CA ILE A 155 -17.93 -7.29 14.88
C ILE A 155 -19.13 -7.13 15.82
N SER A 156 -19.67 -5.92 15.96
CA SER A 156 -20.80 -5.63 16.87
C SER A 156 -22.05 -6.49 16.64
N PRO A 157 -22.65 -6.54 15.43
CA PRO A 157 -23.81 -7.40 15.18
C PRO A 157 -23.44 -8.88 15.28
N PHE A 158 -22.21 -9.27 14.97
CA PHE A 158 -21.77 -10.66 15.08
C PHE A 158 -21.76 -11.16 16.54
N ILE A 159 -21.20 -10.37 17.47
CA ILE A 159 -21.23 -10.69 18.90
C ILE A 159 -22.67 -10.80 19.38
N TRP A 160 -23.52 -9.84 19.00
CA TRP A 160 -24.94 -9.82 19.39
C TRP A 160 -25.71 -11.04 18.89
N ILE A 161 -25.51 -11.44 17.63
CA ILE A 161 -26.13 -12.64 17.05
C ILE A 161 -25.66 -13.90 17.77
N ASN A 162 -24.36 -14.02 18.07
CA ASN A 162 -23.83 -15.19 18.76
C ASN A 162 -24.38 -15.30 20.18
N GLU A 163 -24.47 -14.20 20.92
CA GLU A 163 -25.04 -14.19 22.27
C GLU A 163 -26.53 -14.59 22.25
N ILE A 164 -27.31 -14.19 21.23
CA ILE A 164 -28.70 -14.64 21.06
C ILE A 164 -28.78 -16.14 20.72
N ILE A 165 -27.88 -16.65 19.88
CA ILE A 165 -27.83 -18.06 19.52
C ILE A 165 -27.49 -18.90 20.74
N ASP A 166 -26.44 -18.55 21.48
CA ASP A 166 -25.97 -19.27 22.67
C ASP A 166 -27.05 -19.29 23.75
N THR A 167 -27.75 -18.19 23.97
CA THR A 167 -28.82 -18.12 24.97
C THR A 167 -30.05 -18.95 24.61
N LYS A 168 -30.40 -19.04 23.31
CA LYS A 168 -31.45 -19.95 22.82
C LYS A 168 -31.02 -21.41 22.90
N LEU A 169 -29.77 -21.73 22.57
CA LEU A 169 -29.20 -23.08 22.67
C LEU A 169 -29.15 -23.58 24.12
N PHE A 170 -28.59 -22.79 25.04
CA PHE A 170 -28.52 -23.14 26.47
C PHE A 170 -29.89 -23.28 27.14
N SER A 171 -30.90 -22.53 26.69
CA SER A 171 -32.27 -22.68 27.20
C SER A 171 -32.88 -24.04 26.86
N ASN A 172 -32.47 -24.65 25.75
CA ASN A 172 -32.89 -26.00 25.34
C ASN A 172 -32.05 -27.10 25.99
N GLU A 173 -30.73 -26.88 26.16
CA GLU A 173 -29.85 -27.87 26.80
C GLU A 173 -30.21 -28.15 28.26
N THR A 174 -30.74 -27.18 29.03
CA THR A 174 -31.19 -27.48 30.41
C THR A 174 -32.43 -28.40 30.48
N LYS A 175 -33.20 -28.54 29.39
CA LYS A 175 -34.26 -29.55 29.26
C LYS A 175 -33.75 -30.86 28.65
N GLN A 176 -32.68 -30.80 27.84
CA GLN A 176 -32.11 -31.96 27.16
C GLN A 176 -31.05 -32.69 27.99
N ALA A 177 -30.20 -32.01 28.76
CA ALA A 177 -29.16 -32.63 29.58
C ALA A 177 -29.73 -33.49 30.74
N SER A 178 -30.87 -33.08 31.31
CA SER A 178 -31.65 -33.93 32.23
C SER A 178 -32.26 -35.16 31.54
N PHE A 179 -32.43 -35.12 30.21
CA PHE A 179 -33.00 -36.20 29.41
C PHE A 179 -31.91 -37.12 28.79
N PHE A 180 -30.73 -36.59 28.45
CA PHE A 180 -29.59 -37.35 27.94
C PHE A 180 -29.03 -38.34 28.96
N ILE A 181 -29.12 -38.04 30.27
CA ILE A 181 -28.74 -38.97 31.34
C ILE A 181 -29.74 -40.15 31.42
N ASP A 182 -31.03 -39.91 31.21
CA ASP A 182 -32.04 -40.97 31.16
C ASP A 182 -31.95 -41.81 29.86
N VAL A 183 -31.59 -41.21 28.74
CA VAL A 183 -31.52 -41.89 27.43
C VAL A 183 -30.28 -42.77 27.27
N ASN A 184 -29.14 -42.42 27.88
CA ASN A 184 -27.94 -43.28 27.83
C ASN A 184 -28.14 -44.62 28.58
N ILE A 185 -29.14 -44.68 29.47
CA ILE A 185 -29.59 -45.93 30.13
C ILE A 185 -30.50 -46.76 29.20
N VAL A 186 -31.22 -46.12 28.26
CA VAL A 186 -32.19 -46.77 27.35
C VAL A 186 -31.56 -47.29 26.05
N LEU A 187 -30.46 -46.69 25.57
CA LEU A 187 -29.78 -47.08 24.31
C LEU A 187 -29.05 -48.44 24.35
N ARG A 188 -29.15 -49.22 25.44
CA ARG A 188 -28.65 -50.60 25.50
C ARG A 188 -29.67 -51.64 25.00
N ILE A 189 -30.85 -51.20 24.58
CA ILE A 189 -31.94 -52.06 24.11
C ILE A 189 -32.05 -51.94 22.58
N PRO A 190 -32.07 -53.06 21.82
CA PRO A 190 -32.20 -53.02 20.37
C PRO A 190 -33.58 -52.45 19.96
N PRO A 191 -33.65 -51.56 18.96
CA PRO A 191 -34.89 -50.85 18.63
C PRO A 191 -35.84 -51.79 17.89
N ASN A 192 -37.04 -52.01 18.44
CA ASN A 192 -38.07 -52.87 17.82
C ASN A 192 -39.31 -52.08 17.35
N ASN A 193 -39.39 -50.76 17.63
CA ASN A 193 -40.57 -49.94 17.35
C ASN A 193 -40.27 -48.76 16.41
N SER A 194 -41.21 -48.45 15.51
CA SER A 194 -41.11 -47.42 14.46
C SER A 194 -41.14 -45.98 14.98
N GLU A 195 -41.53 -45.75 16.24
CA GLU A 195 -41.54 -44.44 16.88
C GLU A 195 -40.16 -44.04 17.42
N GLU A 196 -39.35 -44.99 17.90
CA GLU A 196 -37.98 -44.73 18.39
C GLU A 196 -37.05 -44.28 17.25
N VAL A 197 -37.24 -44.84 16.05
CA VAL A 197 -36.48 -44.44 14.84
C VAL A 197 -36.79 -43.00 14.42
N LYS A 198 -38.04 -42.55 14.56
CA LYS A 198 -38.41 -41.14 14.28
C LYS A 198 -37.80 -40.18 15.29
N VAL A 199 -37.75 -40.57 16.56
CA VAL A 199 -37.11 -39.78 17.62
C VAL A 199 -35.61 -39.66 17.34
N ILE A 200 -34.92 -40.76 17.01
CA ILE A 200 -33.49 -40.76 16.66
C ILE A 200 -33.22 -39.86 15.44
N ASN A 201 -34.02 -39.95 14.37
CA ASN A 201 -33.85 -39.12 13.18
C ASN A 201 -34.05 -37.62 13.46
N SER A 202 -35.03 -37.27 14.28
CA SER A 202 -35.24 -35.87 14.69
C SER A 202 -34.10 -35.33 15.58
N GLN A 203 -33.45 -36.18 16.37
CA GLN A 203 -32.31 -35.82 17.23
C GLN A 203 -31.02 -35.62 16.40
N ILE A 204 -30.81 -36.44 15.36
CA ILE A 204 -29.71 -36.28 14.39
C ILE A 204 -29.85 -34.96 13.63
N GLU A 205 -31.06 -34.63 13.17
CA GLU A 205 -31.35 -33.38 12.46
C GLU A 205 -31.09 -32.13 13.34
N ILE A 206 -31.35 -32.21 14.66
CA ILE A 206 -31.05 -31.12 15.60
C ILE A 206 -29.54 -30.98 15.86
N ALA A 207 -28.80 -32.10 15.96
CA ALA A 207 -27.34 -32.08 16.16
C ALA A 207 -26.57 -31.63 14.90
N GLU A 208 -27.06 -31.95 13.71
CA GLU A 208 -26.48 -31.50 12.45
C GLU A 208 -26.64 -29.98 12.29
N ASN A 209 -27.83 -29.45 12.62
CA ASN A 209 -28.11 -28.03 12.61
C ASN A 209 -27.27 -27.22 13.61
N SER A 210 -26.92 -27.77 14.78
CA SER A 210 -26.04 -27.07 15.73
C SER A 210 -24.58 -27.02 15.27
N SER A 211 -24.08 -28.07 14.61
CA SER A 211 -22.72 -28.12 14.06
C SER A 211 -22.49 -27.13 12.91
N LEU A 212 -23.50 -26.93 12.04
CA LEU A 212 -23.45 -25.98 10.93
C LEU A 212 -23.41 -24.52 11.43
N VAL A 213 -24.14 -24.21 12.51
CA VAL A 213 -24.14 -22.85 13.09
C VAL A 213 -22.75 -22.50 13.65
N ILE A 214 -22.11 -23.41 14.37
CA ILE A 214 -20.74 -23.21 14.89
C ILE A 214 -19.74 -23.03 13.75
N SER A 215 -19.86 -23.84 12.69
CA SER A 215 -19.02 -23.73 11.50
C SER A 215 -19.13 -22.36 10.83
N ILE A 216 -20.35 -21.85 10.65
CA ILE A 216 -20.60 -20.52 10.06
C ILE A 216 -19.98 -19.40 10.92
N GLN A 217 -20.07 -19.50 12.25
CA GLN A 217 -19.46 -18.52 13.16
C GLN A 217 -17.93 -18.49 13.03
N VAL A 218 -17.29 -19.67 12.97
CA VAL A 218 -15.83 -19.78 12.80
C VAL A 218 -15.40 -19.23 11.43
N CYS A 219 -16.15 -19.55 10.37
CA CYS A 219 -15.90 -19.04 9.02
C CYS A 219 -15.97 -17.51 9.00
N TYR A 220 -16.93 -16.93 9.71
CA TYR A 220 -17.10 -15.48 9.77
C TYR A 220 -15.95 -14.79 10.51
N GLY A 221 -15.56 -15.30 11.69
CA GLY A 221 -14.42 -14.77 12.44
C GLY A 221 -13.11 -14.84 11.63
N PHE A 222 -12.88 -15.95 10.93
CA PHE A 222 -11.71 -16.13 10.07
C PHE A 222 -11.74 -15.20 8.85
N ALA A 223 -12.89 -15.04 8.20
CA ALA A 223 -13.05 -14.11 7.08
C ALA A 223 -12.76 -12.66 7.48
N LEU A 224 -13.22 -12.24 8.67
CA LEU A 224 -12.91 -10.92 9.21
C LEU A 224 -11.43 -10.74 9.48
N ALA A 225 -10.79 -11.72 10.12
CA ALA A 225 -9.36 -11.65 10.42
C ALA A 225 -8.51 -11.52 9.14
N ILE A 226 -8.82 -12.33 8.10
CA ILE A 226 -8.12 -12.22 6.81
C ILE A 226 -8.38 -10.86 6.16
N THR A 227 -9.61 -10.37 6.18
CA THR A 227 -9.96 -9.08 5.57
C THR A 227 -9.20 -7.92 6.23
N ILE A 228 -9.08 -7.93 7.56
CA ILE A 228 -8.29 -6.93 8.30
C ILE A 228 -6.81 -7.03 7.93
N LEU A 229 -6.24 -8.24 7.93
CA LEU A 229 -4.83 -8.44 7.55
C LEU A 229 -4.55 -7.99 6.10
N GLN A 230 -5.46 -8.31 5.19
CA GLN A 230 -5.38 -7.96 3.77
C GLN A 230 -5.44 -6.44 3.55
N THR A 231 -6.34 -5.75 4.24
CA THR A 231 -6.45 -4.28 4.15
C THR A 231 -5.23 -3.57 4.76
N LEU A 232 -4.74 -4.03 5.91
CA LEU A 232 -3.49 -3.52 6.50
C LEU A 232 -2.28 -3.74 5.58
N PHE A 233 -2.19 -4.90 4.95
CA PHE A 233 -1.14 -5.19 3.97
C PHE A 233 -1.24 -4.27 2.75
N ASN A 234 -2.45 -4.02 2.24
CA ASN A 234 -2.68 -3.10 1.13
C ASN A 234 -2.26 -1.67 1.45
N ILE A 235 -2.58 -1.16 2.65
CA ILE A 235 -2.12 0.15 3.12
C ILE A 235 -0.58 0.19 3.16
N GLY A 236 0.06 -0.80 3.78
CA GLY A 236 1.54 -0.86 3.85
C GLY A 236 2.20 -0.89 2.47
N MET A 237 1.62 -1.64 1.53
CA MET A 237 2.12 -1.72 0.16
C MET A 237 1.96 -0.40 -0.60
N PHE A 238 0.86 0.33 -0.39
CA PHE A 238 0.66 1.67 -0.96
C PHE A 238 1.75 2.64 -0.48
N VAL A 239 2.06 2.68 0.83
CA VAL A 239 3.11 3.55 1.40
C VAL A 239 4.48 3.27 0.80
N LYS A 240 4.79 1.99 0.63
CA LYS A 240 6.04 1.53 0.02
C LYS A 240 6.11 1.95 -1.45
N ASN A 241 5.05 1.72 -2.21
CA ASN A 241 5.02 2.00 -3.65
C ASN A 241 4.99 3.50 -3.93
N TYR A 242 4.25 4.30 -3.17
CA TYR A 242 4.30 5.77 -3.24
C TYR A 242 5.74 6.29 -3.14
N ARG A 243 6.49 5.85 -2.13
CA ARG A 243 7.90 6.22 -1.97
C ARG A 243 8.75 5.78 -3.16
N TYR A 244 8.55 4.56 -3.64
CA TYR A 244 9.28 4.04 -4.80
C TYR A 244 9.03 4.87 -6.07
N HIS A 245 7.76 5.16 -6.37
CA HIS A 245 7.38 5.96 -7.53
C HIS A 245 7.85 7.42 -7.41
N MET A 246 7.83 8.01 -6.21
CA MET A 246 8.39 9.35 -5.99
C MET A 246 9.90 9.41 -6.19
N LEU A 247 10.65 8.44 -5.66
CA LEU A 247 12.09 8.40 -5.86
C LEU A 247 12.49 8.17 -7.33
N LYS A 248 11.70 7.41 -8.09
CA LYS A 248 11.86 7.28 -9.54
C LYS A 248 11.59 8.60 -10.26
N LEU A 249 10.53 9.30 -9.86
CA LEU A 249 10.18 10.57 -10.46
C LEU A 249 11.23 11.66 -10.17
N TYR A 250 11.84 11.65 -8.98
CA TYR A 250 12.98 12.52 -8.66
C TYR A 250 14.23 12.22 -9.49
N GLN A 251 14.40 10.98 -9.96
CA GLN A 251 15.48 10.60 -10.87
C GLN A 251 15.17 10.96 -12.34
N GLY A 252 13.95 11.44 -12.63
CA GLY A 252 13.52 11.73 -13.99
C GLY A 252 13.01 10.52 -14.78
N ASP A 253 12.92 9.34 -14.17
CA ASP A 253 12.30 8.16 -14.80
C ASP A 253 10.77 8.33 -14.84
N LYS A 254 10.28 8.81 -15.98
CA LYS A 254 8.85 9.06 -16.26
C LYS A 254 8.21 7.95 -17.09
N HIS A 255 8.90 6.84 -17.37
CA HIS A 255 8.41 5.80 -18.28
C HIS A 255 7.09 5.19 -17.80
N PHE A 256 6.87 5.09 -16.48
CA PHE A 256 5.64 4.51 -15.91
C PHE A 256 4.42 5.45 -15.94
N ILE A 257 4.60 6.74 -16.23
CA ILE A 257 3.52 7.75 -16.26
C ILE A 257 3.33 8.37 -17.64
N ARG A 258 4.12 7.99 -18.65
CA ARG A 258 4.15 8.67 -19.95
C ARG A 258 2.79 8.66 -20.65
N ASP A 259 2.04 7.60 -20.47
CA ASP A 259 0.79 7.37 -21.20
C ASP A 259 -0.39 8.20 -20.67
N PHE A 260 -0.24 8.83 -19.50
CA PHE A 260 -1.26 9.71 -18.92
C PHE A 260 -0.98 11.15 -19.32
N THR A 261 -1.75 11.76 -20.20
CA THR A 261 -1.61 13.19 -20.53
C THR A 261 -2.87 13.92 -20.08
N PHE A 262 -2.82 14.51 -18.89
CA PHE A 262 -3.92 15.31 -18.35
C PHE A 262 -3.56 16.79 -18.42
N SER A 263 -4.55 17.64 -18.68
CA SER A 263 -4.44 19.09 -18.49
C SER A 263 -4.03 19.44 -17.05
N SER A 264 -3.33 20.55 -16.85
CA SER A 264 -2.91 21.03 -15.52
C SER A 264 -4.07 21.16 -14.54
N CYS A 265 -5.22 21.67 -14.97
CA CYS A 265 -6.42 21.76 -14.13
C CYS A 265 -6.94 20.38 -13.72
N SER A 266 -6.97 19.43 -14.66
CA SER A 266 -7.39 18.05 -14.40
C SER A 266 -6.43 17.35 -13.42
N ASN A 267 -5.11 17.49 -13.61
CA ASN A 267 -4.12 16.94 -12.68
C ASN A 267 -4.32 17.49 -11.25
N LEU A 268 -4.59 18.80 -11.12
CA LEU A 268 -4.79 19.43 -9.83
C LEU A 268 -6.09 18.96 -9.17
N ALA A 269 -7.21 18.98 -9.91
CA ALA A 269 -8.51 18.51 -9.43
C ALA A 269 -8.46 17.04 -8.99
N SER A 270 -7.89 16.16 -9.81
CA SER A 270 -7.70 14.75 -9.47
C SER A 270 -6.77 14.56 -8.28
N SER A 271 -5.69 15.34 -8.17
CA SER A 271 -4.80 15.28 -6.99
C SER A 271 -5.57 15.62 -5.70
N VAL A 272 -6.39 16.67 -5.69
CA VAL A 272 -7.21 17.04 -4.53
C VAL A 272 -8.20 15.92 -4.18
N GLY A 273 -8.89 15.37 -5.19
CA GLY A 273 -9.83 14.27 -5.01
C GLY A 273 -9.20 12.94 -4.55
N CYS A 274 -7.92 12.71 -4.82
CA CYS A 274 -7.23 11.43 -4.58
C CYS A 274 -7.38 10.90 -3.14
N ALA A 275 -7.43 11.78 -2.14
CA ALA A 275 -7.61 11.37 -0.75
C ALA A 275 -8.96 10.68 -0.52
N GLY A 276 -10.05 11.24 -1.08
CA GLY A 276 -11.39 10.67 -0.98
C GLY A 276 -11.52 9.37 -1.76
N TYR A 277 -10.97 9.33 -2.98
CA TYR A 277 -10.92 8.09 -3.77
C TYR A 277 -10.19 6.96 -3.03
N LEU A 278 -9.04 7.25 -2.42
CA LEU A 278 -8.30 6.22 -1.68
C LEU A 278 -9.05 5.71 -0.45
N LEU A 279 -9.81 6.56 0.25
CA LEU A 279 -10.66 6.13 1.36
C LEU A 279 -11.82 5.25 0.89
N ILE A 280 -12.60 5.69 -0.09
CA ILE A 280 -13.79 4.97 -0.52
C ILE A 280 -13.44 3.61 -1.16
N PHE A 281 -12.32 3.52 -1.90
CA PHE A 281 -11.82 2.25 -2.44
C PHE A 281 -11.35 1.31 -1.33
N THR A 282 -10.77 1.82 -0.24
CA THR A 282 -10.39 0.99 0.92
C THR A 282 -11.63 0.41 1.60
N VAL A 283 -12.68 1.22 1.79
CA VAL A 283 -13.95 0.81 2.39
C VAL A 283 -14.65 -0.25 1.53
N TRP A 284 -14.82 0.01 0.24
CA TRP A 284 -15.45 -0.96 -0.67
C TRP A 284 -14.64 -2.24 -0.81
N SER A 285 -13.32 -2.13 -0.87
CA SER A 285 -12.45 -3.30 -0.92
C SER A 285 -12.58 -4.13 0.36
N PHE A 286 -12.75 -3.53 1.53
CA PHE A 286 -13.01 -4.29 2.76
C PHE A 286 -14.31 -5.11 2.63
N PHE A 287 -15.42 -4.48 2.25
CA PHE A 287 -16.71 -5.17 2.15
C PHE A 287 -16.71 -6.27 1.09
N LEU A 288 -16.22 -5.96 -0.11
CA LEU A 288 -16.08 -6.96 -1.17
C LEU A 288 -15.15 -8.09 -0.75
N THR A 289 -14.10 -7.77 0.01
CA THR A 289 -13.15 -8.78 0.48
C THR A 289 -13.79 -9.73 1.48
N LEU A 290 -14.55 -9.17 2.40
CA LEU A 290 -15.30 -9.94 3.40
C LEU A 290 -16.31 -10.86 2.74
N ILE A 291 -17.14 -10.34 1.83
CA ILE A 291 -18.19 -11.13 1.15
C ILE A 291 -17.57 -12.28 0.36
N ALA A 292 -16.53 -12.04 -0.43
CA ALA A 292 -15.93 -13.10 -1.24
C ALA A 292 -15.22 -14.16 -0.38
N ILE A 293 -14.51 -13.78 0.70
CA ILE A 293 -13.91 -14.78 1.60
C ILE A 293 -15.00 -15.58 2.34
N LEU A 294 -16.07 -14.92 2.79
CA LEU A 294 -17.21 -15.60 3.41
C LEU A 294 -17.84 -16.63 2.46
N LEU A 295 -18.06 -16.25 1.20
CA LEU A 295 -18.60 -17.16 0.18
C LEU A 295 -17.66 -18.33 -0.09
N ILE A 296 -16.35 -18.09 -0.19
CA ILE A 296 -15.36 -19.15 -0.41
C ILE A 296 -15.33 -20.12 0.78
N LEU A 297 -15.35 -19.60 2.01
CA LEU A 297 -15.33 -20.42 3.22
C LEU A 297 -16.65 -21.16 3.45
N SER A 298 -17.80 -20.54 3.16
CA SER A 298 -19.10 -21.19 3.31
C SER A 298 -19.30 -22.30 2.28
N ILE A 299 -18.99 -22.04 1.00
CA ILE A 299 -19.03 -23.05 -0.05
C ILE A 299 -18.00 -24.14 0.25
N GLY A 300 -16.79 -23.76 0.68
CA GLY A 300 -15.77 -24.70 1.10
C GLY A 300 -16.25 -25.59 2.26
N GLY A 301 -16.88 -25.02 3.28
CA GLY A 301 -17.45 -25.76 4.41
C GLY A 301 -18.55 -26.73 3.98
N LEU A 302 -19.49 -26.29 3.13
CA LEU A 302 -20.55 -27.14 2.59
C LEU A 302 -20.02 -28.29 1.72
N ILE A 303 -18.88 -28.10 1.05
CA ILE A 303 -18.22 -29.17 0.31
C ILE A 303 -17.41 -30.07 1.25
N ILE A 304 -16.74 -29.52 2.26
CA ILE A 304 -15.84 -30.30 3.13
C ILE A 304 -16.63 -31.20 4.10
N PHE A 305 -17.72 -30.70 4.71
CA PHE A 305 -18.52 -31.45 5.69
C PHE A 305 -19.02 -32.81 5.18
N PRO A 306 -19.74 -32.91 4.04
CA PRO A 306 -20.22 -34.20 3.52
C PRO A 306 -19.09 -35.10 2.98
N PHE A 307 -17.90 -34.55 2.73
CA PHE A 307 -16.75 -35.30 2.23
C PHE A 307 -15.80 -35.77 3.34
N LEU A 308 -15.87 -35.19 4.55
CA LEU A 308 -15.12 -35.66 5.72
C LEU A 308 -15.54 -37.06 6.16
N ASP A 309 -16.81 -37.42 5.99
CA ASP A 309 -17.32 -38.76 6.30
C ASP A 309 -16.85 -39.83 5.32
N ASN A 310 -16.35 -39.46 4.14
CA ASN A 310 -15.92 -40.40 3.10
C ASN A 310 -14.62 -39.97 2.38
N ILE A 311 -13.58 -39.69 3.17
CA ILE A 311 -12.25 -39.23 2.70
C ILE A 311 -11.65 -40.14 1.62
N THR A 312 -11.87 -41.45 1.69
CA THR A 312 -11.34 -42.42 0.70
C THR A 312 -11.93 -42.17 -0.69
N SER A 313 -13.24 -41.92 -0.78
CA SER A 313 -13.92 -41.61 -2.04
C SER A 313 -13.53 -40.24 -2.62
N LEU A 314 -13.20 -39.27 -1.76
CA LEU A 314 -12.72 -37.95 -2.17
C LEU A 314 -11.34 -38.08 -2.83
N VAL A 315 -10.42 -38.78 -2.17
CA VAL A 315 -9.04 -38.95 -2.65
C VAL A 315 -9.03 -39.64 -4.01
N GLU A 316 -9.88 -40.65 -4.21
CA GLU A 316 -10.00 -41.33 -5.50
C GLU A 316 -10.48 -40.38 -6.61
N LYS A 317 -11.59 -39.64 -6.37
CA LYS A 317 -12.13 -38.69 -7.35
C LYS A 317 -11.15 -37.56 -7.67
N VAL A 318 -10.47 -37.01 -6.66
CA VAL A 318 -9.46 -35.95 -6.83
C VAL A 318 -8.23 -36.50 -7.55
N ALA A 319 -7.79 -37.72 -7.25
CA ALA A 319 -6.67 -38.36 -7.93
C ALA A 319 -6.97 -38.58 -9.43
N ILE A 320 -8.19 -38.98 -9.77
CA ILE A 320 -8.63 -39.11 -11.17
C ILE A 320 -8.59 -37.75 -11.88
N ILE A 321 -9.13 -36.70 -11.26
CA ILE A 321 -9.14 -35.34 -11.86
C ILE A 321 -7.71 -34.79 -12.00
N LEU A 322 -6.84 -35.02 -11.02
CA LEU A 322 -5.47 -34.51 -11.00
C LEU A 322 -4.50 -35.34 -11.85
N SER A 323 -4.88 -36.56 -12.27
CA SER A 323 -4.05 -37.42 -13.13
C SER A 323 -3.72 -36.77 -14.49
N VAL A 324 -4.69 -36.08 -15.09
CA VAL A 324 -4.55 -35.41 -16.41
C VAL A 324 -3.54 -34.23 -16.37
N PRO A 325 -3.61 -33.28 -15.42
CA PRO A 325 -2.60 -32.22 -15.34
C PRO A 325 -1.21 -32.74 -14.93
N ILE A 326 -1.13 -33.78 -14.10
CA ILE A 326 0.14 -34.42 -13.76
C ILE A 326 0.78 -35.02 -15.01
N LEU A 327 -0.01 -35.72 -15.84
CA LEU A 327 0.45 -36.26 -17.11
C LEU A 327 0.96 -35.14 -18.05
N GLY A 328 0.23 -34.01 -18.13
CA GLY A 328 0.66 -32.82 -18.87
C GLY A 328 2.00 -32.25 -18.38
N LEU A 329 2.23 -32.21 -17.06
CA LEU A 329 3.52 -31.79 -16.48
C LEU A 329 4.66 -32.76 -16.83
N ILE A 330 4.41 -34.07 -16.75
CA ILE A 330 5.40 -35.10 -17.13
C ILE A 330 5.81 -34.89 -18.59
N PHE A 331 4.84 -34.70 -19.48
CA PHE A 331 5.10 -34.45 -20.90
C PHE A 331 5.84 -33.13 -21.15
N TYR A 332 5.50 -32.06 -20.43
CA TYR A 332 6.25 -30.80 -20.48
C TYR A 332 7.73 -31.00 -20.11
N TYR A 333 8.00 -31.70 -19.01
CA TYR A 333 9.38 -31.99 -18.60
C TYR A 333 10.09 -32.94 -19.57
N ALA A 334 9.40 -33.96 -20.10
CA ALA A 334 9.93 -34.84 -21.13
C ALA A 334 10.36 -34.06 -22.38
N MET A 335 9.57 -33.07 -22.82
CA MET A 335 9.96 -32.16 -23.90
C MET A 335 11.12 -31.26 -23.52
N TYR A 336 11.12 -30.71 -22.30
CA TYR A 336 12.23 -29.89 -21.83
C TYR A 336 13.57 -30.66 -21.83
N PHE A 337 13.56 -31.92 -21.36
CA PHE A 337 14.74 -32.78 -21.38
C PHE A 337 15.12 -33.19 -22.81
N SER A 338 14.15 -33.57 -23.63
CA SER A 338 14.38 -33.91 -25.04
C SER A 338 14.99 -32.72 -25.80
N ALA A 339 14.52 -31.50 -25.52
CA ALA A 339 15.08 -30.29 -26.07
C ALA A 339 16.54 -30.08 -25.65
N LYS A 340 16.83 -30.23 -24.35
CA LYS A 340 18.18 -30.04 -23.80
C LYS A 340 19.19 -31.08 -24.28
N PHE A 341 18.78 -32.34 -24.44
CA PHE A 341 19.69 -33.44 -24.76
C PHE A 341 19.82 -33.75 -26.25
N PHE A 342 18.73 -33.60 -27.03
CA PHE A 342 18.68 -34.11 -28.41
C PHE A 342 18.34 -33.07 -29.48
N LEU A 343 17.69 -31.95 -29.12
CA LEU A 343 17.21 -30.97 -30.12
C LEU A 343 18.05 -29.70 -30.18
N LEU A 344 18.55 -29.19 -29.04
CA LEU A 344 19.38 -27.99 -29.02
C LEU A 344 20.83 -28.30 -29.39
N HIS A 345 21.42 -27.40 -30.17
CA HIS A 345 22.82 -27.46 -30.54
C HIS A 345 23.75 -27.35 -29.33
N ARG A 346 24.89 -28.02 -29.40
CA ARG A 346 25.93 -27.94 -28.37
C ARG A 346 26.43 -26.49 -28.25
N LYS A 347 26.94 -26.12 -27.07
CA LYS A 347 27.47 -24.78 -26.81
C LYS A 347 28.51 -24.38 -27.87
N ILE A 348 28.27 -23.27 -28.56
CA ILE A 348 29.19 -22.71 -29.57
C ILE A 348 30.42 -22.12 -28.88
N HIS A 349 30.23 -21.48 -27.72
CA HIS A 349 31.31 -20.92 -26.91
C HIS A 349 31.25 -21.49 -25.48
N THR A 350 32.39 -21.93 -24.94
CA THR A 350 32.47 -22.54 -23.59
C THR A 350 32.12 -21.56 -22.46
N SER A 351 32.16 -20.25 -22.73
CA SER A 351 31.78 -19.20 -21.77
C SER A 351 30.27 -18.90 -21.73
N ASP A 352 29.45 -19.45 -22.62
CA ASP A 352 28.00 -19.20 -22.62
C ASP A 352 27.30 -20.02 -21.54
N LYS A 353 26.42 -19.36 -20.77
CA LYS A 353 25.67 -20.00 -19.68
C LYS A 353 24.63 -20.97 -20.21
N ASP A 354 23.87 -20.54 -21.21
CA ASP A 354 22.75 -21.29 -21.77
C ASP A 354 23.13 -21.94 -23.11
N LEU A 355 22.37 -22.96 -23.52
CA LEU A 355 22.54 -23.55 -24.86
C LEU A 355 22.00 -22.56 -25.91
N PRO A 356 22.63 -22.45 -27.09
CA PRO A 356 22.15 -21.59 -28.16
C PRO A 356 20.77 -22.06 -28.65
N LEU A 357 19.91 -21.12 -29.03
CA LEU A 357 18.59 -21.40 -29.62
C LEU A 357 18.74 -21.81 -31.10
N LEU A 358 19.43 -22.92 -31.34
CA LEU A 358 19.62 -23.52 -32.65
C LEU A 358 19.20 -24.99 -32.58
N VAL A 359 18.33 -25.41 -33.50
CA VAL A 359 17.80 -26.79 -33.52
C VAL A 359 18.65 -27.64 -34.45
N ASP A 360 19.26 -28.70 -33.92
CA ASP A 360 20.12 -29.62 -34.69
C ASP A 360 19.28 -30.54 -35.58
N ASN A 361 18.43 -31.35 -34.95
CA ASN A 361 17.62 -32.35 -35.64
C ASN A 361 16.23 -31.81 -35.94
N ARG A 362 16.14 -30.97 -36.98
CA ARG A 362 14.88 -30.33 -37.40
C ARG A 362 13.76 -31.34 -37.69
N LYS A 363 14.07 -32.50 -38.27
CA LYS A 363 13.07 -33.56 -38.53
C LYS A 363 12.50 -34.17 -37.25
N VAL A 364 13.35 -34.44 -36.26
CA VAL A 364 12.91 -34.96 -34.94
C VAL A 364 12.12 -33.90 -34.20
N PHE A 365 12.52 -32.63 -34.29
CA PHE A 365 11.77 -31.52 -33.75
C PHE A 365 10.37 -31.42 -34.36
N GLU A 366 10.24 -31.52 -35.69
CA GLU A 366 8.94 -31.49 -36.39
C GLU A 366 8.05 -32.67 -35.99
N PHE A 367 8.61 -33.89 -35.90
CA PHE A 367 7.89 -35.07 -35.41
C PHE A 367 7.42 -34.92 -33.96
N LEU A 368 8.31 -34.51 -33.05
CA LEU A 368 7.96 -34.28 -31.65
C LEU A 368 6.94 -33.16 -31.51
N ASN A 369 7.03 -32.09 -32.31
CA ASN A 369 6.04 -31.02 -32.29
C ASN A 369 4.64 -31.53 -32.66
N TYR A 370 4.54 -32.42 -33.65
CA TYR A 370 3.28 -33.06 -34.02
C TYR A 370 2.75 -33.99 -32.90
N LEU A 371 3.62 -34.82 -32.30
CA LEU A 371 3.25 -35.70 -31.18
C LEU A 371 2.77 -34.91 -29.95
N PHE A 372 3.46 -33.82 -29.62
CA PHE A 372 3.16 -32.99 -28.46
C PHE A 372 2.02 -32.00 -28.69
N LEU A 373 1.48 -31.88 -29.90
CA LEU A 373 0.28 -31.09 -30.18
C LEU A 373 -0.88 -31.49 -29.26
N TYR A 374 -1.18 -32.79 -29.17
CA TYR A 374 -2.27 -33.32 -28.37
C TYR A 374 -2.03 -33.17 -26.85
N PHE A 375 -0.82 -33.46 -26.38
CA PHE A 375 -0.45 -33.25 -24.97
C PHE A 375 -0.36 -31.76 -24.60
N GLY A 376 -0.03 -30.91 -25.56
CA GLY A 376 -0.04 -29.45 -25.42
C GLY A 376 -1.45 -28.90 -25.24
N MET A 377 -2.45 -29.48 -25.90
CA MET A 377 -3.86 -29.08 -25.74
C MET A 377 -4.35 -29.30 -24.30
N THR A 378 -4.06 -30.46 -23.70
CA THR A 378 -4.47 -30.75 -22.31
C THR A 378 -3.77 -29.82 -21.32
N SER A 379 -2.45 -29.64 -21.43
CA SER A 379 -1.71 -28.66 -20.61
C SER A 379 -2.17 -27.22 -20.85
N GLY A 380 -2.64 -26.89 -22.06
CA GLY A 380 -3.16 -25.59 -22.44
C GLY A 380 -4.43 -25.22 -21.67
N ILE A 381 -5.36 -26.16 -21.49
CA ILE A 381 -6.60 -25.97 -20.71
C ILE A 381 -6.26 -25.57 -19.27
N PHE A 382 -5.36 -26.32 -18.62
CA PHE A 382 -4.94 -26.00 -17.24
C PHE A 382 -4.18 -24.68 -17.15
N SER A 383 -3.34 -24.36 -18.13
CA SER A 383 -2.65 -23.06 -18.17
C SER A 383 -3.62 -21.88 -18.35
N CYS A 384 -4.69 -22.07 -19.14
CA CYS A 384 -5.76 -21.09 -19.30
C CYS A 384 -6.53 -20.87 -17.99
N LEU A 385 -6.92 -21.95 -17.32
CA LEU A 385 -7.58 -21.88 -16.01
C LEU A 385 -6.68 -21.19 -14.97
N ARG A 386 -5.40 -21.58 -14.93
CA ARG A 386 -4.38 -20.96 -14.08
C ARG A 386 -4.27 -19.46 -14.34
N ARG A 387 -4.25 -19.04 -15.61
CA ARG A 387 -4.23 -17.62 -15.99
C ARG A 387 -5.47 -16.89 -15.47
N PHE A 388 -6.66 -17.48 -15.64
CA PHE A 388 -7.91 -16.88 -15.15
C PHE A 388 -7.89 -16.70 -13.63
N ILE A 389 -7.56 -17.76 -12.88
CA ILE A 389 -7.52 -17.74 -11.42
C ILE A 389 -6.52 -16.71 -10.90
N PHE A 390 -5.27 -16.71 -11.38
CA PHE A 390 -4.28 -15.72 -10.92
C PHE A 390 -4.63 -14.29 -11.33
N SER A 391 -5.26 -14.09 -12.48
CA SER A 391 -5.72 -12.76 -12.91
C SER A 391 -6.84 -12.25 -12.00
N ALA A 392 -7.81 -13.12 -11.66
CA ALA A 392 -8.89 -12.79 -10.74
C ALA A 392 -8.36 -12.50 -9.33
N LEU A 393 -7.47 -13.34 -8.80
CA LEU A 393 -6.84 -13.15 -7.49
C LEU A 393 -6.04 -11.84 -7.44
N PHE A 394 -5.25 -11.55 -8.47
CA PHE A 394 -4.47 -10.31 -8.54
C PHE A 394 -5.38 -9.08 -8.65
N GLY A 395 -6.39 -9.13 -9.52
CA GLY A 395 -7.37 -8.06 -9.69
C GLY A 395 -8.07 -7.75 -8.38
N TYR A 396 -8.58 -8.78 -7.70
CA TYR A 396 -9.24 -8.67 -6.41
C TYR A 396 -8.32 -8.10 -5.32
N PHE A 397 -7.09 -8.61 -5.23
CA PHE A 397 -6.09 -8.11 -4.28
C PHE A 397 -5.77 -6.61 -4.52
N ALA A 398 -5.80 -6.16 -5.78
CA ALA A 398 -5.54 -4.78 -6.19
C ALA A 398 -6.75 -3.84 -6.07
N LEU A 399 -7.98 -4.35 -5.86
CA LEU A 399 -9.20 -3.52 -5.85
C LEU A 399 -9.13 -2.34 -4.87
N GLY A 400 -8.60 -2.55 -3.66
CA GLY A 400 -8.52 -1.51 -2.63
C GLY A 400 -7.37 -0.52 -2.83
N ARG A 401 -6.65 -0.58 -3.95
CA ARG A 401 -5.39 0.14 -4.15
C ARG A 401 -5.43 0.96 -5.42
N LEU A 402 -4.93 2.19 -5.34
CA LEU A 402 -4.83 3.09 -6.49
C LEU A 402 -3.42 3.12 -7.11
N ASP A 403 -2.44 2.44 -6.52
CA ASP A 403 -1.05 2.49 -6.98
C ASP A 403 -0.76 1.54 -8.15
N LYS A 404 -1.66 0.61 -8.44
CA LYS A 404 -1.59 -0.29 -9.58
C LYS A 404 -2.91 -0.26 -10.34
N SER A 405 -2.82 -0.28 -11.66
CA SER A 405 -3.99 -0.50 -12.48
C SER A 405 -4.36 -1.98 -12.52
N ILE A 406 -5.67 -2.25 -12.51
CA ILE A 406 -6.24 -3.59 -12.71
C ILE A 406 -6.15 -4.00 -14.18
N TYR A 407 -6.12 -3.01 -15.08
CA TYR A 407 -6.11 -3.21 -16.52
C TYR A 407 -4.72 -3.54 -17.07
N SER A 408 -4.69 -4.12 -18.27
CA SER A 408 -3.46 -4.30 -19.05
C SER A 408 -2.80 -2.96 -19.37
N ARG A 409 -1.51 -2.97 -19.70
CA ARG A 409 -0.70 -1.76 -19.91
C ARG A 409 -1.32 -0.78 -20.91
N ASP A 410 -1.93 -1.29 -21.98
CA ASP A 410 -2.51 -0.46 -23.04
C ASP A 410 -3.86 0.15 -22.63
N LEU A 411 -4.56 -0.48 -21.68
CA LEU A 411 -5.87 -0.06 -21.19
C LEU A 411 -5.81 0.68 -19.84
N GLN A 412 -4.62 0.97 -19.32
CA GLN A 412 -4.47 1.69 -18.04
C GLN A 412 -5.14 3.07 -18.03
N LYS A 413 -5.32 3.70 -19.21
CA LYS A 413 -5.97 5.01 -19.33
C LYS A 413 -7.45 4.99 -18.91
N PHE A 414 -8.10 3.83 -19.03
CA PHE A 414 -9.49 3.65 -18.60
C PHE A 414 -9.62 3.50 -17.08
N ASP A 415 -8.50 3.34 -16.38
CA ASP A 415 -8.48 3.26 -14.93
C ASP A 415 -8.43 4.66 -14.31
N GLY A 416 -9.59 5.23 -14.02
CA GLY A 416 -9.71 6.53 -13.38
C GLY A 416 -9.06 6.59 -11.99
N ALA A 417 -9.02 5.46 -11.28
CA ALA A 417 -8.41 5.37 -9.95
C ALA A 417 -6.88 5.47 -10.06
N TYR A 418 -6.26 4.67 -10.93
CA TYR A 418 -4.83 4.76 -11.20
C TYR A 418 -4.44 6.13 -11.82
N GLY A 419 -5.26 6.68 -12.72
CA GLY A 419 -5.05 8.02 -13.28
C GLY A 419 -5.03 9.11 -12.20
N THR A 420 -5.91 9.01 -11.21
CA THR A 420 -5.96 9.94 -10.06
C THR A 420 -4.71 9.85 -9.18
N TYR A 421 -4.18 8.64 -8.97
CA TYR A 421 -2.90 8.43 -8.30
C TYR A 421 -1.72 9.04 -9.06
N VAL A 422 -1.67 8.85 -10.39
CA VAL A 422 -0.63 9.44 -11.25
C VAL A 422 -0.69 10.97 -11.22
N ALA A 423 -1.89 11.56 -11.26
CA ALA A 423 -2.11 12.99 -11.13
C ALA A 423 -1.57 13.52 -9.78
N MET A 424 -1.87 12.82 -8.67
CA MET A 424 -1.32 13.15 -7.35
C MET A 424 0.21 13.13 -7.34
N LEU A 425 0.84 12.09 -7.88
CA LEU A 425 2.31 12.00 -7.96
C LEU A 425 2.91 13.18 -8.74
N ARG A 426 2.29 13.60 -9.83
CA ARG A 426 2.78 14.72 -10.64
C ARG A 426 2.73 16.04 -9.89
N VAL A 427 1.59 16.34 -9.28
CA VAL A 427 1.41 17.55 -8.48
C VAL A 427 2.37 17.55 -7.29
N ASP A 428 2.50 16.42 -6.59
CA ASP A 428 3.42 16.28 -5.47
C ASP A 428 4.88 16.48 -5.89
N ASN A 429 5.31 15.90 -7.01
CA ASN A 429 6.66 16.11 -7.51
C ASN A 429 6.88 17.55 -8.01
N ALA A 430 5.93 18.15 -8.72
CA ALA A 430 6.04 19.52 -9.21
C ALA A 430 6.25 20.52 -8.06
N HIS A 431 5.51 20.35 -6.96
CA HIS A 431 5.61 21.27 -5.82
C HIS A 431 6.66 20.87 -4.78
N ASN A 432 6.95 19.58 -4.59
CA ASN A 432 7.80 19.08 -3.50
C ASN A 432 9.14 18.48 -3.97
N ASN A 433 9.57 18.69 -5.22
CA ASN A 433 10.89 18.21 -5.65
C ASN A 433 12.02 18.76 -4.74
N PRO A 434 12.80 17.91 -4.07
CA PRO A 434 13.79 18.35 -3.07
C PRO A 434 14.95 19.13 -3.71
N SER A 435 15.36 18.76 -4.92
CA SER A 435 16.44 19.43 -5.64
C SER A 435 16.02 20.82 -6.09
N MET A 436 14.81 20.96 -6.65
CA MET A 436 14.27 22.27 -7.07
C MET A 436 14.07 23.20 -5.87
N ARG A 437 13.52 22.69 -4.76
CA ARG A 437 13.33 23.48 -3.54
C ARG A 437 14.64 23.94 -2.92
N LEU A 438 15.66 23.07 -2.88
CA LEU A 438 16.98 23.44 -2.39
C LEU A 438 17.64 24.47 -3.31
N PHE A 439 17.50 24.31 -4.63
CA PHE A 439 18.01 25.28 -5.59
C PHE A 439 17.37 26.67 -5.41
N ALA A 440 16.03 26.73 -5.33
CA ALA A 440 15.31 27.98 -5.07
C ALA A 440 15.72 28.60 -3.73
N HIS A 441 15.93 27.79 -2.69
CA HIS A 441 16.46 28.26 -1.41
C HIS A 441 17.85 28.87 -1.54
N LEU A 442 18.77 28.23 -2.24
CA LEU A 442 20.13 28.74 -2.45
C LEU A 442 20.12 30.07 -3.22
N LEU A 443 19.24 30.20 -4.22
CA LEU A 443 19.05 31.46 -4.94
C LEU A 443 18.48 32.56 -4.04
N TRP A 444 17.37 32.27 -3.35
CA TRP A 444 16.69 33.23 -2.48
C TRP A 444 17.61 33.71 -1.33
N SER A 445 18.28 32.77 -0.66
CA SER A 445 19.24 33.10 0.40
C SER A 445 20.42 33.93 -0.12
N GLY A 446 20.94 33.61 -1.31
CA GLY A 446 21.99 34.41 -1.96
C GLY A 446 21.55 35.84 -2.27
N VAL A 447 20.35 36.03 -2.83
CA VAL A 447 19.78 37.36 -3.11
C VAL A 447 19.55 38.15 -1.82
N LEU A 448 19.01 37.51 -0.79
CA LEU A 448 18.71 38.17 0.49
C LEU A 448 19.98 38.65 1.19
N VAL A 449 21.04 37.83 1.21
CA VAL A 449 22.34 38.22 1.76
C VAL A 449 22.97 39.36 0.95
N THR A 450 22.83 39.34 -0.38
CA THR A 450 23.33 40.41 -1.25
C THR A 450 22.61 41.73 -0.95
N ARG A 451 21.26 41.72 -0.88
CA ARG A 451 20.47 42.92 -0.56
C ARG A 451 20.81 43.52 0.80
N LEU A 452 21.02 42.68 1.82
CA LEU A 452 21.43 43.17 3.14
C LEU A 452 22.83 43.78 3.11
N ARG A 453 23.77 43.19 2.36
CA ARG A 453 25.10 43.76 2.18
C ARG A 453 25.04 45.11 1.45
N ASP A 454 24.21 45.21 0.41
CA ASP A 454 24.02 46.46 -0.36
C ASP A 454 23.32 47.55 0.47
N SER A 455 22.49 47.15 1.44
CA SER A 455 21.83 48.07 2.38
C SER A 455 22.73 48.50 3.55
N GLY A 456 24.02 48.14 3.54
CA GLY A 456 24.98 48.46 4.60
C GLY A 456 24.82 47.62 5.88
N GLY A 457 24.18 46.45 5.80
CA GLY A 457 23.93 45.58 6.94
C GLY A 457 25.21 45.12 7.63
N ASN A 458 25.19 45.07 8.96
CA ASN A 458 26.36 44.71 9.77
C ASN A 458 26.78 43.24 9.54
N ASN A 459 28.08 42.95 9.62
CA ASN A 459 28.60 41.57 9.54
C ASN A 459 27.92 40.61 10.54
N LYS A 460 27.52 41.12 11.72
CA LYS A 460 26.78 40.36 12.73
C LYS A 460 25.35 40.01 12.28
N GLU A 461 24.67 40.92 11.60
CA GLU A 461 23.32 40.70 11.05
C GLU A 461 23.34 39.71 9.88
N ILE A 462 24.34 39.83 9.00
CA ILE A 462 24.56 38.89 7.90
C ILE A 462 24.84 37.49 8.45
N THR A 463 25.67 37.39 9.49
CA THR A 463 25.99 36.11 10.15
C THR A 463 24.76 35.52 10.85
N HIS A 464 23.97 36.36 11.53
CA HIS A 464 22.73 35.94 12.19
C HIS A 464 21.68 35.44 11.18
N LEU A 465 21.48 36.17 10.07
CA LEU A 465 20.60 35.73 9.00
C LEU A 465 21.09 34.41 8.39
N THR A 466 22.38 34.29 8.11
CA THR A 466 22.97 33.07 7.54
C THR A 466 22.77 31.87 8.45
N ASN A 467 22.98 32.03 9.76
CA ASN A 467 22.73 30.99 10.75
C ASN A 467 21.25 30.60 10.83
N THR A 468 20.37 31.59 10.70
CA THR A 468 18.91 31.39 10.69
C THR A 468 18.47 30.59 9.46
N LEU A 469 19.00 30.93 8.27
CA LEU A 469 18.72 30.24 7.01
C LEU A 469 19.31 28.82 6.97
N ASN A 470 20.48 28.63 7.59
CA ASN A 470 21.16 27.34 7.67
C ASN A 470 20.63 26.43 8.79
N HIS A 471 19.68 26.88 9.61
CA HIS A 471 19.11 26.09 10.70
C HIS A 471 20.16 25.55 11.70
N THR A 472 21.23 26.29 12.00
CA THR A 472 22.10 25.99 13.14
C THR A 472 21.43 26.48 14.42
N LYS A 473 20.50 25.70 14.97
CA LYS A 473 20.20 25.80 16.40
C LYS A 473 21.45 25.32 17.15
N ASN A 474 22.29 26.26 17.57
CA ASN A 474 23.31 26.01 18.57
C ASN A 474 22.61 25.63 19.88
N GLY A 475 22.32 24.34 20.07
CA GLY A 475 22.15 23.79 21.40
C GLY A 475 23.54 23.64 22.04
N PRO A 476 23.74 24.08 23.30
CA PRO A 476 25.02 23.87 23.96
C PRO A 476 25.18 22.36 24.21
N GLY A 477 26.06 21.70 23.45
CA GLY A 477 26.39 20.28 23.70
C GLY A 477 26.70 19.39 22.49
N SER A 478 26.69 19.87 21.24
CA SER A 478 27.09 19.01 20.10
C SER A 478 28.58 19.14 19.81
N ILE A 479 29.36 18.28 20.45
CA ILE A 479 30.78 18.07 20.17
C ILE A 479 30.90 17.19 18.92
N ARG A 480 31.45 17.79 17.85
CA ARG A 480 32.21 17.15 16.73
C ARG A 480 31.42 16.41 15.62
N GLY A 481 31.28 17.12 14.48
CA GLY A 481 31.35 16.58 13.10
C GLY A 481 30.03 16.50 12.29
N PRO A 482 30.04 16.46 10.93
CA PRO A 482 31.06 16.87 9.94
C PRO A 482 30.55 17.95 8.94
N ALA A 483 31.49 18.69 8.37
CA ALA A 483 31.38 19.49 7.14
C ALA A 483 30.17 20.46 7.04
N ALA A 484 30.50 21.73 7.28
CA ALA A 484 29.73 22.92 7.01
C ALA A 484 28.67 22.71 5.91
N ILE A 485 27.45 23.07 6.26
CA ILE A 485 26.44 23.54 5.30
C ILE A 485 27.19 24.45 4.32
N CYS A 486 26.94 24.33 3.02
CA CYS A 486 27.48 25.27 2.04
C CYS A 486 27.13 26.66 2.57
N ASN A 487 28.09 27.39 3.16
CA ASN A 487 27.74 28.59 3.88
C ASN A 487 27.20 29.52 2.80
N VAL A 488 25.98 30.01 2.96
CA VAL A 488 25.40 30.99 2.01
C VAL A 488 26.40 32.12 1.79
N CYS A 489 27.19 32.48 2.80
CA CYS A 489 28.34 33.39 2.70
C CYS A 489 29.43 32.97 1.69
N ASP A 490 29.82 31.69 1.62
CA ASP A 490 30.80 31.18 0.62
C ASP A 490 30.25 31.34 -0.81
N VAL A 491 28.91 31.34 -0.94
CA VAL A 491 28.18 31.57 -2.19
C VAL A 491 27.97 33.05 -2.48
N VAL A 492 28.42 34.02 -1.65
CA VAL A 492 28.17 35.48 -1.87
C VAL A 492 29.41 36.38 -2.12
N ASP A 493 30.66 35.96 -1.85
CA ASP A 493 31.84 36.82 -2.11
C ASP A 493 32.23 37.03 -3.59
N GLN A 494 32.36 38.30 -4.01
CA GLN A 494 32.13 38.79 -5.39
C GLN A 494 33.37 38.86 -6.32
N LYS A 495 34.58 39.11 -5.83
CA LYS A 495 35.70 39.58 -6.70
C LYS A 495 36.45 38.50 -7.51
N SER A 496 36.17 37.20 -7.31
CA SER A 496 36.83 36.07 -8.02
C SER A 496 35.83 35.12 -8.74
N ARG A 497 34.56 35.53 -8.89
CA ARG A 497 33.48 34.62 -9.33
C ARG A 497 33.51 34.26 -10.80
N GLN A 498 33.71 35.21 -11.70
CA GLN A 498 33.54 34.93 -13.12
C GLN A 498 34.56 33.92 -13.63
N ALA A 499 35.82 34.07 -13.23
CA ALA A 499 36.87 33.10 -13.55
C ALA A 499 36.58 31.73 -12.93
N ARG A 500 36.26 31.68 -11.63
CA ARG A 500 35.97 30.40 -10.92
C ARG A 500 34.74 29.69 -11.49
N THR A 501 33.67 30.42 -11.81
CA THR A 501 32.46 29.88 -12.45
C THR A 501 32.75 29.37 -13.86
N ARG A 502 33.57 30.09 -14.65
CA ARG A 502 34.02 29.63 -15.97
C ARG A 502 34.84 28.34 -15.87
N TRP A 503 35.75 28.24 -14.89
CA TRP A 503 36.52 27.02 -14.63
C TRP A 503 35.64 25.85 -14.17
N PHE A 504 34.67 26.08 -13.27
CA PHE A 504 33.73 25.02 -12.87
C PHE A 504 32.81 24.57 -14.01
N LEU A 505 32.38 25.49 -14.86
CA LEU A 505 31.62 25.17 -16.07
C LEU A 505 32.47 24.29 -17.01
N ALA A 506 33.71 24.71 -17.30
CA ALA A 506 34.63 23.95 -18.14
C ALA A 506 34.87 22.54 -17.56
N TYR A 507 35.16 22.44 -16.26
CA TYR A 507 35.35 21.16 -15.56
C TYR A 507 34.11 20.25 -15.65
N THR A 508 32.91 20.82 -15.51
CA THR A 508 31.65 20.07 -15.60
C THR A 508 31.43 19.56 -17.02
N LEU A 509 31.67 20.38 -18.05
CA LEU A 509 31.51 20.00 -19.46
C LEU A 509 32.56 18.96 -19.91
N ILE A 510 33.80 19.05 -19.41
CA ILE A 510 34.85 18.06 -19.68
C ILE A 510 34.45 16.69 -19.13
N ARG A 511 33.88 16.64 -17.92
CA ARG A 511 33.45 15.38 -17.30
C ARG A 511 32.10 14.86 -17.79
N ASN A 512 31.31 15.67 -18.50
CA ASN A 512 29.98 15.30 -18.99
C ASN A 512 29.85 15.65 -20.49
N PRO A 513 30.39 14.83 -21.40
CA PRO A 513 30.44 15.14 -22.83
C PRO A 513 29.05 15.25 -23.48
N GLN A 514 28.04 14.53 -22.96
CA GLN A 514 26.66 14.63 -23.44
C GLN A 514 26.07 16.02 -23.18
N LEU A 515 26.30 16.60 -21.98
CA LEU A 515 25.87 17.97 -21.67
C LEU A 515 26.54 19.02 -22.56
N ARG A 516 27.76 18.75 -23.05
CA ARG A 516 28.44 19.63 -24.01
C ARG A 516 27.75 19.61 -25.37
N ALA A 517 27.28 18.45 -25.83
CA ALA A 517 26.48 18.33 -27.05
C ALA A 517 25.13 19.04 -26.88
N ASP A 518 24.39 18.75 -25.80
CA ASP A 518 23.07 19.35 -25.54
C ASP A 518 23.14 20.89 -25.40
N ARG A 519 24.21 21.41 -24.81
CA ARG A 519 24.46 22.85 -24.70
C ARG A 519 24.77 23.49 -26.06
N ARG A 520 25.50 22.79 -26.93
CA ARG A 520 25.82 23.27 -28.29
C ARG A 520 24.56 23.28 -29.17
N ASP A 521 23.73 22.26 -29.04
CA ASP A 521 22.48 22.08 -29.79
C ASP A 521 21.34 22.98 -29.29
N GLY A 522 21.53 23.75 -28.21
CA GLY A 522 20.48 24.60 -27.64
C GLY A 522 19.37 23.86 -26.89
N LYS A 523 19.39 22.51 -26.84
CA LYS A 523 18.39 21.65 -26.16
C LYS A 523 18.26 21.90 -24.65
N CYS A 524 19.22 22.58 -24.03
CA CYS A 524 19.15 23.00 -22.63
C CYS A 524 18.23 24.21 -22.39
N VAL A 525 17.71 24.86 -23.43
CA VAL A 525 16.61 25.82 -23.37
C VAL A 525 15.33 25.02 -23.65
N PRO A 526 14.29 25.07 -22.78
CA PRO A 526 13.04 24.40 -23.11
C PRO A 526 12.52 24.97 -24.44
N ASN A 527 12.34 24.10 -25.43
CA ASN A 527 11.65 24.45 -26.67
C ASN A 527 10.28 25.04 -26.28
N HIS A 528 10.07 26.30 -26.64
CA HIS A 528 8.87 27.06 -26.34
C HIS A 528 7.62 26.53 -27.09
N GLU A 529 7.79 25.54 -27.97
CA GLU A 529 6.79 25.12 -28.95
C GLU A 529 5.92 23.92 -28.51
N ASP A 530 6.35 23.07 -27.57
CA ASP A 530 5.59 21.84 -27.27
C ASP A 530 4.46 22.00 -26.23
N ASN A 531 4.17 23.22 -25.73
CA ASN A 531 3.10 23.44 -24.74
C ASN A 531 2.28 24.74 -24.92
N LEU A 532 2.38 25.43 -26.06
CA LEU A 532 1.79 26.78 -26.23
C LEU A 532 0.74 26.92 -27.34
N GLU A 533 0.22 25.83 -27.92
CA GLU A 533 -0.91 25.91 -28.86
C GLU A 533 -2.30 26.17 -28.21
N GLY A 534 -2.36 26.60 -26.95
CA GLY A 534 -3.64 26.76 -26.24
C GLY A 534 -3.81 28.01 -25.38
N ILE A 535 -2.86 28.94 -25.37
CA ILE A 535 -2.99 30.16 -24.55
C ILE A 535 -2.99 31.38 -25.48
N ASN A 536 -4.19 31.81 -25.84
CA ASN A 536 -4.44 33.14 -26.39
C ASN A 536 -3.77 34.18 -25.47
N LEU A 537 -2.69 34.77 -25.96
CA LEU A 537 -1.81 35.71 -25.28
C LEU A 537 -2.43 37.13 -25.24
N HIS A 538 -3.73 37.21 -24.92
CA HIS A 538 -4.50 38.46 -24.90
C HIS A 538 -5.01 38.87 -23.51
N PHE A 539 -4.66 38.11 -22.45
CA PHE A 539 -5.15 38.34 -21.07
C PHE A 539 -4.10 38.85 -20.07
N LEU A 540 -2.86 39.13 -20.49
CA LEU A 540 -1.80 39.65 -19.61
C LEU A 540 -1.61 41.17 -19.68
N ASN A 541 -2.71 41.92 -19.82
CA ASN A 541 -2.68 43.38 -19.75
C ASN A 541 -3.67 43.94 -18.72
N HIS A 542 -3.75 43.30 -17.54
CA HIS A 542 -4.30 43.95 -16.36
C HIS A 542 -3.18 44.22 -15.36
N GLN A 543 -2.83 45.50 -15.25
CA GLN A 543 -2.09 46.06 -14.13
C GLN A 543 -2.75 45.59 -12.83
N PHE A 544 -2.04 44.80 -12.04
CA PHE A 544 -2.39 44.57 -10.64
C PHE A 544 -1.85 45.75 -9.83
N ASP A 545 -2.76 46.64 -9.44
CA ASP A 545 -2.50 47.74 -8.51
C ASP A 545 -2.13 47.20 -7.12
N TYR A 546 -0.98 47.63 -6.61
CA TYR A 546 -0.43 47.25 -5.30
C TYR A 546 -0.92 48.15 -4.15
N SER A 547 -2.17 48.63 -4.17
CA SER A 547 -2.64 49.68 -3.26
C SER A 547 -3.60 49.23 -2.13
N THR A 548 -3.79 47.93 -1.88
CA THR A 548 -4.77 47.47 -0.86
C THR A 548 -4.24 46.50 0.20
N LEU A 549 -2.94 46.51 0.50
CA LEU A 549 -2.38 45.90 1.70
C LEU A 549 -1.56 46.93 2.47
N ALA A 550 -2.28 47.80 3.18
CA ALA A 550 -1.79 48.56 4.32
C ALA A 550 -2.32 47.94 5.61
#